data_AF-A0A6A4R767-F1
#
_entry.id   AF-A0A6A4R767-F1
#
_cell.length_a   1.000
_cell.length_b   1.000
_cell.length_c   1.000
_cell.angle_alpha   90.00
_cell.angle_beta   90.00
_cell.angle_gamma   90.00
#
_symmetry.space_group_name_H-M   'P 1'
#
loop_
_entity.id
_entity.type
_entity.pdbx_description
1 polymer ?
#
loop_
_entity_poly.entity_id
_entity_poly.type
_entity_poly.pdbx_seq_one_letter_code
_entity_poly.pdbx_strand_id
1 'polypeptide(L)'
;MGRFSEEVMKLGIDIMTTLIEILEINPTKLSNKIENGMQIVTMNCYPPCPQPKLALGLPLHSDYSCLTILHQSNPGLEIMDS
;
A
#
# COMPACT_ATOMS: atom_id res chain seq x y z
N MET A 1 -10.85 -3.29 -12.73
CA MET A 1 -10.45 -2.56 -11.51
C MET A 1 -11.42 -2.76 -10.35
N GLY A 2 -12.74 -2.63 -10.53
CA GLY A 2 -13.73 -2.73 -9.44
C GLY A 2 -13.50 -3.90 -8.46
N ARG A 3 -13.54 -5.14 -8.94
CA ARG A 3 -13.32 -6.34 -8.09
C ARG A 3 -11.97 -6.33 -7.36
N PHE A 4 -10.89 -5.95 -8.04
CA PHE A 4 -9.57 -5.85 -7.39
C PHE A 4 -9.59 -4.80 -6.27
N SER A 5 -10.15 -3.63 -6.53
CA SER A 5 -10.31 -2.55 -5.55
C SER A 5 -11.10 -3.01 -4.33
N GLU A 6 -12.25 -3.68 -4.57
CA GLU A 6 -13.13 -4.20 -3.51
C GLU A 6 -12.42 -5.23 -2.62
N GLU A 7 -11.75 -6.22 -3.23
CA GLU A 7 -11.06 -7.27 -2.46
C GLU A 7 -9.83 -6.72 -1.71
N VAL A 8 -9.08 -5.80 -2.31
CA VAL A 8 -7.96 -5.14 -1.63
C VAL A 8 -8.45 -4.23 -0.50
N MET A 9 -9.62 -3.60 -0.65
CA MET A 9 -10.21 -2.79 0.44
C MET A 9 -10.57 -3.67 1.63
N LYS A 10 -11.26 -4.80 1.39
CA LYS A 10 -11.60 -5.76 2.45
C LYS A 10 -10.35 -6.24 3.18
N LEU A 11 -9.33 -6.66 2.43
CA LEU A 11 -8.05 -7.08 2.99
C LEU A 11 -7.38 -5.97 3.82
N GLY A 12 -7.42 -4.73 3.35
CA GLY A 12 -6.89 -3.58 4.09
C GLY A 12 -7.60 -3.34 5.41
N ILE A 13 -8.94 -3.44 5.43
CA ILE A 13 -9.75 -3.32 6.65
C ILE A 13 -9.39 -4.43 7.65
N ASP A 14 -9.28 -5.67 7.18
CA ASP A 14 -8.96 -6.82 8.03
C ASP A 14 -7.56 -6.68 8.67
N ILE A 15 -6.55 -6.30 7.88
CA ILE A 15 -5.19 -6.06 8.37
C ILE A 15 -5.17 -4.93 9.40
N MET A 16 -5.81 -3.80 9.08
CA MET A 16 -5.83 -2.64 9.98
C MET A 16 -6.55 -2.96 11.29
N THR A 17 -7.68 -3.67 11.23
CA THR A 17 -8.42 -4.09 12.43
C THR A 17 -7.56 -5.00 13.31
N THR A 18 -6.87 -5.97 12.69
CA THR A 18 -5.96 -6.88 13.40
C THR A 18 -4.82 -6.11 14.09
N LEU A 19 -4.22 -5.14 13.40
CA LEU A 19 -3.15 -4.31 13.97
C LEU A 19 -3.62 -3.46 15.16
N ILE A 20 -4.85 -2.93 15.09
CA ILE A 20 -5.44 -2.14 16.17
C ILE A 20 -5.65 -2.98 17.42
N GLU A 21 -6.14 -4.21 17.24
CA GLU A 21 -6.32 -5.17 18.33
C GLU A 21 -4.98 -5.53 18.97
N ILE A 22 -3.96 -5.86 18.17
CA ILE A 22 -2.62 -6.21 18.66
C ILE A 22 -1.97 -5.06 19.43
N LEU A 23 -2.16 -3.82 18.97
CA LEU A 23 -1.62 -2.63 19.61
C LEU A 23 -2.46 -2.12 20.78
N GLU A 24 -3.54 -2.84 21.14
CA GLU A 24 -4.49 -2.47 22.20
C GLU A 24 -5.06 -1.05 22.04
N ILE A 25 -5.18 -0.58 20.80
CA ILE A 25 -5.74 0.73 20.48
C ILE A 25 -7.27 0.63 20.58
N ASN A 26 -7.90 1.59 21.28
CA ASN A 26 -9.36 1.57 21.43
C ASN A 26 -10.06 1.57 20.05
N PRO A 27 -10.79 0.49 19.70
CA PRO A 27 -11.29 0.28 18.35
C PRO A 27 -12.32 1.33 17.92
N THR A 28 -13.08 1.89 18.87
CA THR A 28 -14.16 2.86 18.59
C THR A 28 -13.68 4.17 17.96
N LYS A 29 -12.41 4.56 18.17
CA LYS A 29 -11.86 5.79 17.59
C LYS A 29 -11.35 5.61 16.15
N LEU A 30 -10.99 4.38 15.78
CA LEU A 30 -10.23 4.12 14.56
C LEU A 30 -11.04 3.32 13.53
N SER A 31 -12.01 2.50 13.96
CA SER A 31 -12.98 1.83 13.09
C SER A 31 -13.71 2.84 12.18
N ASN A 32 -14.24 3.92 12.76
CA ASN A 32 -14.91 4.98 12.01
C ASN A 32 -14.01 5.69 10.99
N LYS A 33 -12.69 5.75 11.23
CA LYS A 33 -11.74 6.37 10.28
C LYS A 33 -11.36 5.42 9.15
N ILE A 34 -11.29 4.13 9.44
CA ILE A 34 -11.02 3.09 8.44
C ILE A 34 -12.21 2.92 7.51
N GLU A 35 -13.42 2.83 8.07
CA GLU A 35 -14.66 2.67 7.30
C GLU A 35 -14.97 3.87 6.40
N ASN A 36 -14.63 5.09 6.85
CA ASN A 36 -14.78 6.32 6.04
C ASN A 36 -13.48 6.71 5.30
N GLY A 37 -12.50 5.81 5.27
CA GLY A 37 -11.21 6.06 4.62
C GLY A 37 -11.32 6.12 3.09
N MET A 38 -10.30 6.72 2.46
CA MET A 38 -10.17 6.75 1.01
C MET A 38 -9.20 5.67 0.54
N GLN A 39 -9.59 4.88 -0.46
CA GLN A 39 -8.70 3.97 -1.18
C GLN A 39 -8.25 4.62 -2.49
N ILE A 40 -6.94 4.56 -2.76
CA ILE A 40 -6.35 4.92 -4.05
C ILE A 40 -5.69 3.68 -4.63
N VAL A 41 -5.99 3.37 -5.90
CA VAL A 41 -5.34 2.29 -6.64
C VAL A 41 -4.45 2.92 -7.71
N THR A 42 -3.14 2.69 -7.59
CA THR A 42 -2.12 3.15 -8.54
C THR A 42 -1.59 1.98 -9.35
N MET A 43 -1.40 2.19 -10.66
CA MET A 43 -0.74 1.23 -11.53
C MET A 43 0.54 1.80 -12.09
N ASN A 44 1.66 1.16 -11.74
CA ASN A 44 2.97 1.54 -12.22
C ASN A 44 3.43 0.58 -13.31
N CYS A 45 3.88 1.13 -14.45
CA CYS A 45 4.47 0.37 -15.55
C CYS A 45 5.90 0.84 -15.77
N TYR A 46 6.88 -0.03 -15.47
CA TYR A 46 8.30 0.25 -15.62
C TYR A 46 8.86 -0.52 -16.82
N PRO A 47 9.07 0.12 -17.98
CA PRO A 47 9.61 -0.56 -19.15
C PRO A 47 11.10 -0.90 -18.97
N PRO A 48 11.66 -1.83 -19.77
CA PRO A 48 13.10 -2.10 -19.77
C PRO A 48 13.92 -0.82 -20.00
N CYS A 49 14.93 -0.60 -19.16
CA CYS A 49 15.81 0.56 -19.26
C CYS A 49 17.16 0.17 -19.90
N PRO A 50 17.61 0.83 -20.99
CA PRO A 50 18.91 0.57 -21.60
C PRO A 50 20.11 0.91 -20.68
N GLN A 51 19.93 1.85 -19.76
CA GLN A 51 20.96 2.34 -18.85
C GLN A 51 20.45 2.33 -17.39
N PRO A 52 20.19 1.16 -16.79
CA PRO A 52 19.50 1.05 -15.49
C PRO A 52 20.28 1.65 -14.32
N LYS A 53 21.61 1.82 -14.46
CA LYS A 53 22.45 2.47 -13.45
C LYS A 53 22.32 4.00 -13.42
N LEU A 54 21.66 4.60 -14.39
CA LEU A 54 21.53 6.06 -14.56
C LEU A 54 20.07 6.55 -14.42
N ALA A 55 19.12 5.65 -14.19
CA ALA A 55 17.71 5.97 -14.12
C ALA A 55 17.08 5.34 -12.87
N LEU A 56 16.00 5.96 -12.39
CA LEU A 56 15.15 5.42 -11.33
C LEU A 56 13.77 5.15 -11.91
N GLY A 57 13.17 4.01 -11.58
CA GLY A 57 11.77 3.73 -11.92
C GLY A 57 10.83 4.66 -11.15
N LEU A 58 11.03 4.76 -9.84
CA LEU A 58 10.32 5.66 -8.94
C LEU A 58 11.34 6.21 -7.92
N PRO A 59 11.41 7.53 -7.68
CA PRO A 59 12.31 8.09 -6.67
C PRO A 59 12.01 7.54 -5.27
N LEU A 60 13.02 7.54 -4.40
CA LEU A 60 12.85 7.21 -2.99
C LEU A 60 11.78 8.12 -2.35
N HIS A 61 10.79 7.52 -1.70
CA HIS A 61 9.72 8.22 -1.01
C HIS A 61 9.12 7.32 0.08
N SER A 62 8.25 7.91 0.89
CA SER A 62 7.31 7.17 1.73
C SER A 62 5.90 7.55 1.29
N ASP A 63 5.00 6.57 1.28
CA ASP A 63 3.60 6.82 0.97
C ASP A 63 2.95 7.67 2.07
N TYR A 64 2.00 8.51 1.67
CA TYR A 64 1.18 9.28 2.60
C TYR A 64 0.02 8.47 3.21
N SER A 65 -0.26 7.28 2.68
CA SER A 65 -1.32 6.38 3.13
C SER A 65 -0.96 5.74 4.47
N CYS A 66 -2.00 5.27 5.19
CA CYS A 66 -1.79 4.50 6.43
C CYS A 66 -1.29 3.08 6.15
N LEU A 67 -1.73 2.48 5.03
CA LEU A 67 -1.37 1.13 4.61
C LEU A 67 -1.34 1.10 3.08
N THR A 68 -0.26 0.54 2.52
CA THR A 68 -0.13 0.24 1.10
C THR A 68 -0.04 -1.26 0.90
N ILE A 69 -0.96 -1.82 0.09
CA ILE A 69 -0.93 -3.21 -0.35
C ILE A 69 -0.45 -3.21 -1.79
N LEU A 70 0.67 -3.87 -2.06
CA LEU A 70 1.34 -3.83 -3.35
C LEU A 70 1.43 -5.22 -3.97
N HIS A 71 0.99 -5.35 -5.22
CA HIS A 71 1.10 -6.57 -6.02
C HIS A 71 2.12 -6.36 -7.14
N GLN A 72 3.16 -7.19 -7.19
CA GLN A 72 4.22 -7.10 -8.20
C GLN A 72 4.10 -8.18 -9.26
N SER A 73 4.23 -7.77 -10.52
CA SER A 73 4.40 -8.70 -11.64
C SER A 73 5.88 -8.98 -11.94
N ASN A 74 6.77 -8.05 -11.61
CA ASN A 74 8.19 -8.08 -11.91
C ASN A 74 9.02 -7.62 -10.69
N PRO A 75 10.25 -8.11 -10.49
CA PRO A 75 11.13 -7.65 -9.43
C PRO A 75 11.61 -6.21 -9.65
N GLY A 76 12.04 -5.54 -8.57
CA GLY A 76 12.58 -4.16 -8.61
C GLY A 76 12.10 -3.23 -7.50
N LEU A 77 11.26 -3.70 -6.58
CA LEU A 77 10.96 -2.95 -5.36
C LEU A 77 12.14 -3.07 -4.40
N GLU A 78 12.58 -1.93 -3.87
CA GLU A 78 13.59 -1.82 -2.84
C GLU A 78 13.02 -1.01 -1.68
N ILE A 79 13.33 -1.41 -0.46
CA ILE A 79 12.96 -0.71 0.76
C ILE A 79 14.20 -0.29 1.52
N MET A 80 14.16 0.89 2.13
CA MET A 80 15.18 1.33 3.06
C MET A 80 14.83 0.81 4.45
N ASP A 81 15.58 -0.17 4.93
CA ASP A 81 15.47 -0.68 6.30
C ASP A 81 16.24 0.24 7.26
N SER A 82 15.72 0.43 8.47
CA SER A 82 16.27 1.36 9.48
C SER A 82 17.00 0.68 10.62
#